data_AF-A0A822EK52-F1
#
_entry.id   AF-A0A822EK52-F1
#
_cell.length_a   1.000
_cell.length_b   1.000
_cell.length_c   1.000
_cell.angle_alpha   90.00
_cell.angle_beta   90.00
_cell.angle_gamma   90.00
#
_symmetry.space_group_name_H-M   'P 1'
#
loop_
_entity.id
_entity.type
_entity.pdbx_description
1 polymer ?
#
loop_
_entity_poly.entity_id
_entity_poly.type
_entity_poly.pdbx_seq_one_letter_code
_entity_poly.pdbx_strand_id
1 'polypeptide(L)'
;QDSDPRVLDDIKKDLARSFPDHEMFRGDALGQHSLYDVLRAYAVHDPDVGYCQAQAPIAAILLMHLPPEQAFWVFVQINEEYVKGYFSDGLHAIKEDALATELLIQRISHKGFRLLVCIYCFS
;
A
#
# COMPACT_ATOMS: atom_id res chain seq x y z
N GLN A 1 11.33 20.44 -3.29
CA GLN A 1 11.02 19.81 -4.59
C GLN A 1 9.57 19.38 -4.51
N ASP A 2 8.76 19.71 -5.51
CA ASP A 2 7.35 19.32 -5.52
C ASP A 2 7.18 17.97 -6.24
N SER A 3 6.33 17.10 -5.69
CA SER A 3 6.00 15.80 -6.27
C SER A 3 5.29 15.95 -7.62
N ASP A 4 5.41 14.97 -8.51
CA ASP A 4 4.69 14.92 -9.80
C ASP A 4 3.18 15.19 -9.58
N PRO A 5 2.54 16.13 -10.30
CA PRO A 5 1.12 16.41 -10.18
C PRO A 5 0.22 15.16 -10.29
N ARG A 6 0.62 14.17 -11.08
CA ARG A 6 -0.10 12.90 -11.23
C ARG A 6 -0.10 12.11 -9.92
N VAL A 7 1.04 12.05 -9.25
CA VAL A 7 1.18 11.40 -7.93
C VAL A 7 0.28 12.09 -6.91
N LEU A 8 0.26 13.43 -6.90
CA LEU A 8 -0.60 14.17 -5.97
C LEU A 8 -2.09 13.91 -6.20
N ASP A 9 -2.52 13.77 -7.46
CA ASP A 9 -3.90 13.44 -7.80
C ASP A 9 -4.26 12.00 -7.41
N ASP A 10 -3.34 11.06 -7.57
CA ASP A 10 -3.56 9.66 -7.17
C ASP A 10 -3.64 9.51 -5.65
N ILE A 11 -2.77 10.21 -4.90
CA ILE A 11 -2.88 10.29 -3.44
C ILE A 11 -4.26 10.82 -3.04
N LYS A 12 -4.71 11.94 -3.61
CA LYS A 12 -6.02 12.55 -3.28
C LYS A 12 -7.20 11.62 -3.55
N LYS A 13 -7.17 10.82 -4.63
CA LYS A 13 -8.21 9.82 -4.91
C LYS A 13 -8.26 8.74 -3.86
N ASP A 14 -7.11 8.37 -3.31
CA ASP A 14 -6.98 7.28 -2.35
C ASP A 14 -7.30 7.67 -0.91
N LEU A 15 -7.05 8.94 -0.57
CA LEU A 15 -7.45 9.55 0.70
C LEU A 15 -8.92 9.27 1.04
N ALA A 16 -9.82 9.56 0.11
CA ALA A 16 -11.27 9.46 0.32
C ALA A 16 -11.78 8.02 0.54
N ARG A 17 -10.99 7.01 0.15
CA ARG A 17 -11.37 5.60 0.26
C ARG A 17 -10.51 4.80 1.25
N SER A 18 -9.50 5.43 1.85
CA SER A 18 -8.68 4.81 2.89
C SER A 18 -9.37 4.98 4.23
N PHE A 19 -10.05 3.91 4.67
CA PHE A 19 -10.82 3.88 5.92
C PHE A 19 -11.90 4.99 6.01
N PRO A 20 -12.83 5.08 5.04
CA PRO A 20 -13.79 6.20 4.93
C PRO A 20 -14.72 6.33 6.15
N ASP A 21 -14.98 5.21 6.83
CA ASP A 21 -15.85 5.17 8.00
C ASP A 21 -15.11 5.43 9.32
N HIS A 22 -13.78 5.47 9.32
CA HIS A 22 -12.99 5.69 10.52
C HIS A 22 -12.97 7.18 10.90
N GLU A 23 -13.20 7.49 12.18
CA GLU A 23 -13.36 8.88 12.67
C GLU A 23 -12.19 9.79 12.29
N MET A 24 -10.96 9.28 12.36
CA MET A 24 -9.75 10.00 11.98
C MET A 24 -9.70 10.41 10.49
N PHE A 25 -10.34 9.67 9.60
CA PHE A 25 -10.22 9.83 8.14
C PHE A 25 -11.54 10.21 7.47
N ARG A 26 -12.64 10.36 8.22
CA ARG A 26 -13.94 10.72 7.64
C ARG A 26 -14.01 12.20 7.30
N GLY A 27 -14.42 12.52 6.08
CA GLY A 27 -14.61 13.91 5.63
C GLY A 27 -13.29 14.67 5.53
N ASP A 28 -13.27 15.93 5.98
CA ASP A 28 -12.08 16.80 5.96
C ASP A 28 -11.33 16.80 7.29
N ALA A 29 -11.18 15.61 7.89
CA ALA A 29 -10.56 15.44 9.20
C ALA A 29 -9.04 15.73 9.17
N LEU A 30 -8.47 16.11 10.32
CA LEU A 30 -7.02 16.30 10.48
C LEU A 30 -6.19 15.07 10.05
N GLY A 31 -6.76 13.87 10.18
CA GLY A 31 -6.11 12.64 9.73
C GLY A 31 -5.96 12.54 8.21
N GLN A 32 -6.88 13.11 7.42
CA GLN A 32 -6.75 13.17 5.96
C GLN A 32 -5.57 14.07 5.53
N HIS A 33 -5.41 15.21 6.20
CA HIS A 33 -4.26 16.09 5.99
C HIS A 33 -2.94 15.40 6.36
N SER A 34 -2.93 14.72 7.51
CA SER A 34 -1.73 14.00 7.97
C SER A 34 -1.38 12.84 7.04
N LEU A 35 -2.38 12.12 6.52
CA LEU A 35 -2.21 11.05 5.54
C LEU A 35 -1.67 11.59 4.22
N TYR A 36 -2.21 12.70 3.73
CA TYR A 36 -1.70 13.37 2.54
C TYR A 36 -0.23 13.75 2.70
N ASP A 37 0.14 14.37 3.83
CA ASP A 37 1.50 14.84 4.07
C ASP A 37 2.50 13.68 4.16
N VAL A 38 2.15 12.58 4.84
CA VAL A 38 3.02 11.39 4.91
C VAL A 38 3.24 10.78 3.53
N LEU A 39 2.17 10.60 2.74
CA LEU A 39 2.26 10.00 1.41
C LEU A 39 3.00 10.89 0.42
N ARG A 40 2.74 12.20 0.45
CA ARG A 40 3.46 13.18 -0.36
C ARG A 40 4.94 13.24 0.00
N ALA A 41 5.25 13.25 1.30
CA ALA A 41 6.63 13.26 1.78
C ALA A 41 7.37 12.00 1.31
N TYR A 42 6.71 10.83 1.37
CA TYR A 42 7.32 9.58 0.89
C TYR A 42 7.61 9.64 -0.62
N ALA A 43 6.66 10.12 -1.42
CA ALA A 43 6.87 10.25 -2.87
C ALA A 43 8.00 11.21 -3.26
N VAL A 44 8.36 12.16 -2.38
CA VAL A 44 9.55 13.01 -2.56
C VAL A 44 10.81 12.31 -2.05
N HIS A 45 10.71 11.52 -0.99
CA HIS A 45 11.82 10.77 -0.39
C HIS A 45 12.33 9.67 -1.31
N ASP A 46 11.43 8.90 -1.93
CA ASP A 46 11.74 7.83 -2.90
C ASP A 46 11.03 8.10 -4.23
N PRO A 47 11.62 8.92 -5.13
CA PRO A 47 11.00 9.27 -6.40
C PRO A 47 11.01 8.13 -7.42
N ASP A 48 11.85 7.10 -7.23
CA ASP A 48 11.93 5.96 -8.15
C ASP A 48 10.70 5.06 -8.00
N VAL A 49 10.21 4.89 -6.76
CA VAL A 49 8.91 4.24 -6.48
C VAL A 49 7.77 5.26 -6.60
N GLY A 50 7.97 6.47 -6.10
CA GLY A 50 6.96 7.52 -6.03
C GLY A 50 5.81 7.13 -5.10
N TYR A 51 4.62 6.96 -5.68
CA TYR A 51 3.42 6.55 -4.95
C TYR A 51 2.71 5.40 -5.66
N CYS A 52 2.46 4.33 -4.92
CA CYS A 52 1.63 3.22 -5.35
C CYS A 52 0.33 3.20 -4.55
N GLN A 53 -0.76 2.89 -5.23
CA GLN A 53 -2.12 2.92 -4.69
C GLN A 53 -2.35 2.07 -3.44
N ALA A 54 -1.54 1.01 -3.27
CA ALA A 54 -1.59 0.11 -2.13
C ALA A 54 -0.94 0.68 -0.85
N GLN A 55 -0.28 1.85 -0.93
CA GLN A 55 0.44 2.45 0.19
C GLN A 55 -0.43 3.24 1.16
N ALA A 56 -1.50 3.89 0.69
CA ALA A 56 -2.36 4.73 1.57
C ALA A 56 -2.95 3.98 2.77
N PRO A 57 -3.45 2.74 2.65
CA PRO A 57 -3.91 1.99 3.81
C PRO A 57 -2.82 1.72 4.85
N ILE A 58 -1.57 1.49 4.42
CA ILE A 58 -0.44 1.25 5.33
C ILE A 58 -0.14 2.53 6.13
N ALA A 59 0.00 3.66 5.44
CA ALA A 59 0.25 4.95 6.09
C ALA A 59 -0.89 5.35 7.04
N ALA A 60 -2.15 5.09 6.66
CA ALA A 60 -3.31 5.36 7.50
C ALA A 60 -3.29 4.53 8.80
N ILE A 61 -2.98 3.22 8.73
CA ILE A 61 -2.85 2.38 9.93
C ILE A 61 -1.75 2.89 10.85
N LEU A 62 -0.62 3.35 10.31
CA LEU A 62 0.45 3.91 11.12
C LEU A 62 0.01 5.20 11.83
N LEU A 63 -0.71 6.08 11.14
CA LEU A 63 -1.23 7.32 11.72
C LEU A 63 -2.30 7.10 12.80
N MET A 64 -3.00 5.96 12.80
CA MET A 64 -3.90 5.59 13.90
C MET A 64 -3.15 5.34 15.21
N HIS A 65 -1.85 5.01 15.16
CA HIS A 65 -1.07 4.57 16.31
C HIS A 65 0.13 5.47 16.63
N LEU A 66 0.57 6.28 15.68
CA LEU A 66 1.81 7.05 15.75
C LEU A 66 1.58 8.52 15.34
N PRO A 67 2.33 9.46 15.93
CA PRO A 67 2.42 10.83 15.41
C PRO A 67 2.94 10.85 13.96
N PRO A 68 2.61 11.88 13.15
CA PRO A 68 2.92 11.92 11.72
C PRO A 68 4.40 11.71 11.37
N GLU A 69 5.32 12.31 12.12
CA GLU A 69 6.77 12.15 11.88
C GLU A 69 7.23 10.71 12.11
N GLN A 70 6.76 10.06 13.17
CA GLN A 70 7.10 8.67 13.46
C GLN A 70 6.44 7.72 12.45
N ALA A 71 5.18 7.98 12.10
CA ALA A 71 4.47 7.24 11.07
C ALA A 71 5.23 7.29 9.73
N PHE A 72 5.76 8.47 9.35
CA PHE A 72 6.58 8.62 8.15
C PHE A 72 7.84 7.74 8.19
N TRP A 73 8.63 7.79 9.25
CA TRP A 73 9.87 6.99 9.30
C TRP A 73 9.62 5.48 9.37
N VAL A 74 8.58 5.04 10.08
CA VAL A 74 8.17 3.63 10.05
C VAL A 74 7.68 3.24 8.66
N PHE A 75 6.93 4.12 7.99
CA PHE A 75 6.47 3.90 6.62
C PHE A 75 7.64 3.75 5.65
N VAL A 76 8.66 4.61 5.73
CA VAL A 76 9.91 4.48 4.94
C VAL A 76 10.55 3.11 5.17
N GLN A 77 10.75 2.70 6.43
CA GLN A 77 11.35 1.41 6.75
C GLN A 77 10.55 0.22 6.21
N ILE A 78 9.22 0.27 6.27
CA ILE A 78 8.37 -0.78 5.68
C ILE A 78 8.64 -0.91 4.19
N ASN A 79 8.64 0.19 3.45
CA ASN A 79 8.79 0.17 1.99
C ASN A 79 10.21 -0.22 1.54
N GLU A 80 11.24 0.27 2.24
CA GLU A 80 12.63 0.07 1.84
C GLU A 80 13.18 -1.30 2.26
N GLU A 81 12.73 -1.86 3.38
CA GLU A 81 13.28 -3.10 3.96
C GLU A 81 12.33 -4.30 3.83
N TYR A 82 11.05 -4.14 4.17
CA TYR A 82 10.14 -5.29 4.33
C TYR A 82 9.36 -5.63 3.06
N VAL A 83 8.96 -4.63 2.28
CA VAL A 83 8.21 -4.81 1.03
C VAL A 83 8.98 -4.24 -0.16
N LYS A 84 10.30 -4.33 -0.11
CA LYS A 84 11.19 -3.84 -1.17
C LYS A 84 10.81 -4.46 -2.52
N GLY A 85 10.56 -3.59 -3.51
CA GLY A 85 10.19 -4.01 -4.86
C GLY A 85 8.73 -4.48 -5.02
N TYR A 86 7.90 -4.39 -3.98
CA TYR A 86 6.46 -4.67 -4.12
C TYR A 86 5.75 -3.59 -4.95
N PHE A 87 6.19 -2.34 -4.81
CA PHE A 87 5.58 -1.17 -5.44
C PHE A 87 6.30 -0.72 -6.70
N SER A 88 7.35 -1.44 -7.13
CA SER A 88 8.08 -1.11 -8.34
C SER A 88 7.32 -1.54 -9.60
N ASP A 89 7.69 -0.94 -10.72
CA ASP A 89 7.14 -1.28 -12.03
C ASP A 89 7.25 -2.77 -12.33
N GLY A 90 6.16 -3.32 -12.86
CA GLY A 90 6.08 -4.74 -13.23
C GLY A 90 5.76 -5.70 -12.07
N LEU A 91 5.70 -5.22 -10.83
CA LEU A 91 5.25 -5.95 -9.64
C LEU A 91 5.99 -7.30 -9.45
N HIS A 92 7.30 -7.32 -9.71
CA HIS A 92 8.05 -8.58 -9.79
C HIS A 92 8.07 -9.33 -8.46
N ALA A 93 8.38 -8.65 -7.35
CA ALA A 93 8.41 -9.24 -6.03
C ALA A 93 7.04 -9.81 -5.62
N ILE A 94 5.95 -9.09 -5.93
CA ILE A 94 4.59 -9.58 -5.68
C ILE A 94 4.30 -10.85 -6.48
N LYS A 95 4.74 -10.92 -7.75
CA LYS A 95 4.54 -12.12 -8.58
C LYS A 95 5.34 -13.32 -8.08
N GLU A 96 6.56 -13.10 -7.60
CA GLU A 96 7.38 -14.15 -6.99
C GLU A 96 6.72 -14.70 -5.72
N ASP A 97 6.24 -13.82 -4.84
CA ASP A 97 5.57 -14.23 -3.61
C ASP A 97 4.19 -14.86 -3.87
N ALA A 98 3.49 -14.41 -4.91
CA ALA A 98 2.25 -15.04 -5.37
C ALA A 98 2.50 -16.49 -5.83
N LEU A 99 3.56 -16.72 -6.60
CA LEU A 99 3.97 -18.06 -7.02
C LEU A 99 4.38 -18.93 -5.83
N ALA A 100 5.18 -18.39 -4.90
CA ALA A 100 5.55 -19.10 -3.69
C ALA A 100 4.32 -19.50 -2.86
N THR A 101 3.36 -18.58 -2.72
CA THR A 101 2.08 -18.81 -2.04
C THR A 101 1.27 -19.91 -2.72
N GLU A 102 1.19 -19.89 -4.05
CA GLU A 102 0.49 -20.91 -4.83
C GLU A 102 1.07 -22.31 -4.59
N LEU A 103 2.40 -22.44 -4.62
CA LEU A 103 3.10 -23.70 -4.35
C LEU A 103 2.88 -24.20 -2.91
N LEU A 104 2.86 -23.29 -1.93
CA LEU A 104 2.55 -23.64 -0.54
C LEU A 104 1.12 -24.13 -0.38
N ILE A 105 0.14 -23.49 -1.03
CA ILE A 105 -1.25 -23.92 -1.01
C ILE A 105 -1.39 -25.31 -1.65
N GLN A 106 -0.72 -25.55 -2.77
CA GLN A 106 -0.69 -26.86 -3.43
C GLN A 106 -0.17 -27.96 -2.48
N ARG A 107 0.86 -27.65 -1.69
CA ARG A 107 1.47 -28.59 -0.75
C ARG A 107 0.63 -28.81 0.50
N ILE A 108 0.01 -27.77 1.05
CA ILE A 108 -0.72 -27.83 2.33
C ILE A 108 -2.15 -28.32 2.13
N SER A 109 -2.82 -27.91 1.05
CA SER A 109 -4.23 -28.24 0.82
C SER A 109 -4.55 -28.40 -0.66
N HIS A 110 -4.52 -29.64 -1.15
CA HIS A 110 -4.90 -29.96 -2.52
C HIS A 110 -6.36 -29.56 -2.84
N LYS A 111 -7.27 -29.61 -1.86
CA LYS A 111 -8.64 -29.12 -2.03
C LYS A 111 -8.69 -27.60 -2.18
N GLY A 112 -7.93 -26.88 -1.34
CA GLY A 112 -7.80 -25.42 -1.43
C GLY A 112 -7.21 -24.98 -2.76
N PHE A 113 -6.12 -25.64 -3.19
CA PHE A 113 -5.49 -25.38 -4.49
C PHE A 113 -6.45 -25.58 -5.66
N ARG A 114 -7.21 -26.69 -5.68
CA ARG A 114 -8.21 -26.93 -6.73
C ARG A 114 -9.30 -25.88 -6.77
N LEU A 115 -9.78 -25.41 -5.61
CA LEU A 115 -10.76 -24.33 -5.56
C LEU A 115 -10.18 -23.03 -6.12
N LEU A 116 -8.93 -22.71 -5.78
CA LEU A 116 -8.23 -21.54 -6.26
C LEU A 116 -8.11 -21.56 -7.79
N VAL A 117 -7.62 -22.67 -8.37
CA VAL A 117 -7.56 -22.86 -9.84
C VAL A 117 -8.95 -22.76 -10.49
N CYS A 118 -9.99 -23.34 -9.88
CA CYS A 118 -11.35 -23.25 -10.42
C CYS A 118 -11.88 -21.81 -10.47
N ILE A 119 -11.60 -21.00 -9.45
CA ILE A 119 -12.05 -19.59 -9.42
C ILE A 119 -11.34 -18.79 -10.54
N TYR A 120 -10.04 -18.99 -10.72
CA TYR A 120 -9.26 -18.22 -11.71
C TYR A 120 -9.40 -18.72 -13.15
N CYS A 121 -9.70 -19.99 -13.39
CA CYS A 121 -9.92 -20.51 -14.76
C CYS A 121 -11.33 -20.22 -15.32
N PHE A 122 -12.29 -19.84 -14.47
CA PHE A 122 -13.69 -19.60 -14.87
C PHE A 122 -14.15 -18.14 -14.67
N SER A 123 -13.23 -17.23 -14.32
CA SER A 123 -13.47 -15.78 -14.33
C SER A 123 -12.79 -15.11 -15.51
#